data_AF-A0A7C5U3Z1-F1
#
_entry.id   AF-A0A7C5U3Z1-F1
#
_cell.length_a   1.000
_cell.length_b   1.000
_cell.length_c   1.000
_cell.angle_alpha   90.00
_cell.angle_beta   90.00
_cell.angle_gamma   90.00
#
_symmetry.space_group_name_H-M   'P 1'
#
loop_
_entity.id
_entity.type
_entity.pdbx_description
1 polymer ?
#
loop_
_entity_poly.entity_id
_entity_poly.type
_entity_poly.pdbx_seq_one_letter_code
_entity_poly.pdbx_strand_id
1 'polypeptide(L)'
;MDKMRKLMILTVLFFALILLSTSVLAINFNSLFTSLFDYFFPSSPKIISAKVEPVKVEPSDWMEIIAEVEDKYGVKSVFADMASIEKVELKLVYGDEKKGVWKGKWFVHSIEVGKSYNATIVAINEEGKLAALM
;
A
#
# COMPACT_ATOMS: atom_id res chain seq x y z
N MET A 1 31.83 60.23 15.97
CA MET A 1 31.00 59.95 14.77
C MET A 1 31.25 58.56 14.18
N ASP A 2 32.49 58.08 14.14
CA ASP A 2 32.85 56.77 13.56
C ASP A 2 32.29 55.54 14.30
N LYS A 3 32.23 55.58 15.64
CA LYS A 3 31.70 54.47 16.48
C LYS A 3 30.21 54.17 16.24
N MET A 4 29.39 55.21 16.09
CA MET A 4 27.94 55.10 15.86
C MET A 4 27.64 54.52 14.47
N ARG A 5 28.44 54.89 13.47
CA ARG A 5 28.29 54.39 12.09
C ARG A 5 28.62 52.89 12.00
N LYS A 6 29.68 52.44 12.69
CA LYS A 6 30.04 51.02 12.77
C LYS A 6 28.98 50.17 13.48
N LEU A 7 28.39 50.69 14.57
CA LEU A 7 27.32 50.00 15.29
C LEU A 7 26.06 49.84 14.44
N MET A 8 25.69 50.88 13.67
CA MET A 8 24.53 50.85 12.78
C MET A 8 24.71 49.89 11.60
N ILE A 9 25.92 49.82 11.03
CA ILE A 9 26.23 48.86 9.96
C ILE A 9 26.18 47.42 10.49
N LEU A 10 26.68 47.19 11.70
CA LEU A 10 26.66 45.87 12.33
C LEU A 10 25.24 45.39 12.64
N THR A 11 24.36 46.27 13.12
CA THR A 11 22.96 45.91 13.41
C THR A 11 22.17 45.63 12.13
N VAL A 12 22.40 46.38 11.05
CA VAL A 12 21.79 46.11 9.74
C VAL A 12 22.27 44.78 9.16
N LEU A 13 23.57 44.48 9.26
CA LEU A 13 24.12 43.19 8.83
C LEU A 13 23.58 42.02 9.65
N PHE A 14 23.42 42.20 10.96
CA PHE A 14 22.84 41.20 11.84
C PHE A 14 21.37 40.90 11.50
N PHE A 15 20.56 41.95 11.26
CA PHE A 15 19.17 41.78 10.80
C PHE A 15 19.08 41.18 9.41
N ALA A 16 19.97 41.55 8.48
CA ALA A 16 20.05 40.93 7.16
C ALA A 16 20.41 39.44 7.26
N LEU A 17 21.30 39.05 8.17
CA LEU A 17 21.65 37.64 8.43
C LEU A 17 20.45 36.84 8.96
N ILE A 18 19.68 37.42 9.89
CA ILE A 18 18.46 36.80 10.44
C ILE A 18 17.42 36.62 9.33
N LEU A 19 17.18 37.65 8.51
CA LEU A 19 16.24 37.61 7.39
C LEU A 19 16.68 36.66 6.25
N LEU A 20 17.98 36.40 6.09
CA LEU A 20 18.51 35.39 5.18
C LEU A 20 18.39 33.96 5.75
N SER A 21 18.45 33.80 7.08
CA SER A 21 18.37 32.50 7.77
C SER A 21 16.97 31.89 7.81
N THR A 22 15.91 32.69 7.66
CA THR A 22 14.52 32.21 7.60
C THR A 22 14.24 31.38 6.34
N SER A 23 15.12 31.42 5.34
CA SER A 23 15.00 30.61 4.12
C SER A 23 15.53 29.18 4.23
N VAL A 24 16.17 28.80 5.35
CA VAL A 24 16.86 27.49 5.48
C VAL A 24 16.22 26.54 6.52
N LEU A 25 15.12 26.94 7.16
CA LEU A 25 14.38 26.06 8.09
C LEU A 25 12.90 25.92 7.72
N ALA A 26 12.60 25.84 6.42
CA ALA A 26 11.44 25.08 5.98
C ALA A 26 11.81 23.59 6.00
N ILE A 27 12.09 23.03 7.19
CA ILE A 27 11.84 21.61 7.38
C ILE A 27 10.38 21.46 7.01
N ASN A 28 10.11 20.72 5.94
CA ASN A 28 8.76 20.56 5.44
C ASN A 28 8.04 19.68 6.45
N PHE A 29 7.59 20.27 7.57
CA PHE A 29 7.00 19.61 8.74
C PHE A 29 5.87 18.69 8.32
N ASN A 30 5.18 19.02 7.23
CA ASN A 30 4.19 18.16 6.59
C ASN A 30 4.78 16.82 6.16
N SER A 31 5.93 16.78 5.49
CA SER A 31 6.56 15.51 5.06
C SER A 31 7.04 14.65 6.24
N LEU A 32 7.59 15.27 7.28
CA LEU A 32 8.00 14.57 8.50
C LEU A 32 6.77 14.08 9.30
N PHE A 33 5.73 14.90 9.39
CA PHE A 33 4.50 14.52 10.08
C PHE A 33 3.76 13.42 9.32
N THR A 34 3.68 13.47 7.99
CA THR A 34 3.07 12.41 7.17
C THR A 34 3.84 11.11 7.31
N SER A 35 5.17 11.13 7.23
CA SER A 35 5.98 9.90 7.40
C SER A 35 5.89 9.33 8.81
N LEU A 36 5.89 10.17 9.85
CA LEU A 36 5.67 9.72 11.23
C LEU A 36 4.26 9.18 11.43
N PHE A 37 3.24 9.87 10.95
CA PHE A 37 1.85 9.44 11.07
C PHE A 37 1.62 8.11 10.33
N ASP A 38 2.16 7.98 9.12
CA ASP A 38 2.13 6.74 8.35
C ASP A 38 2.84 5.59 9.06
N TYR A 39 3.93 5.86 9.78
CA TYR A 39 4.60 4.84 10.58
C TYR A 39 3.73 4.37 11.77
N PHE A 40 3.06 5.30 12.46
CA PHE A 40 2.19 4.95 13.59
C PHE A 40 0.83 4.36 13.16
N PHE A 41 0.36 4.71 11.96
CA PHE A 41 -0.94 4.32 11.43
C PHE A 41 -0.79 3.79 10.00
N PRO A 42 -0.22 2.60 9.82
CA PRO A 42 -0.07 2.04 8.50
C PRO A 42 -1.44 1.80 7.85
N SER A 43 -1.56 2.23 6.59
CA SER A 43 -2.72 1.99 5.75
C SER A 43 -2.84 0.53 5.35
N SER A 44 -4.06 0.07 5.05
CA SER A 44 -4.27 -1.25 4.44
C SER A 44 -3.78 -1.29 2.98
N PRO A 45 -3.49 -2.48 2.45
CA PRO A 45 -3.31 -2.69 1.01
C PRO A 45 -4.51 -2.20 0.21
N LYS A 46 -4.30 -1.93 -1.07
CA LYS A 46 -5.35 -1.64 -2.04
C LYS A 46 -5.43 -2.77 -3.07
N ILE A 47 -6.58 -3.43 -3.13
CA ILE A 47 -6.89 -4.38 -4.21
C ILE A 47 -7.47 -3.56 -5.37
N ILE A 48 -6.75 -3.48 -6.48
CA ILE A 48 -7.11 -2.69 -7.67
C ILE A 48 -8.13 -3.44 -8.51
N SER A 49 -7.91 -4.73 -8.72
CA SER A 49 -8.80 -5.60 -9.48
C SER A 49 -8.70 -7.05 -8.99
N ALA A 50 -9.77 -7.82 -9.19
CA ALA A 50 -9.83 -9.25 -8.93
C ALA A 50 -10.70 -9.92 -9.99
N LYS A 51 -10.32 -11.12 -10.42
CA LYS A 51 -11.12 -11.95 -11.32
C LYS A 51 -10.80 -13.44 -11.15
N VAL A 52 -11.73 -14.27 -11.58
CA VAL A 52 -11.60 -15.72 -11.64
C VAL A 52 -11.92 -16.22 -13.05
N GLU A 53 -11.24 -17.28 -13.50
CA GLU A 53 -11.46 -17.89 -14.81
C GLU A 53 -11.16 -19.40 -14.78
N PRO A 54 -12.05 -20.28 -15.25
CA PRO A 54 -13.40 -19.98 -15.72
C PRO A 54 -14.36 -19.63 -14.57
N VAL A 55 -15.39 -18.83 -14.85
CA VAL A 55 -16.41 -18.44 -13.84
C VAL A 55 -17.29 -19.63 -13.44
N LYS A 56 -17.54 -20.55 -14.38
CA LYS A 56 -18.27 -21.79 -14.14
C LYS A 56 -17.29 -22.95 -14.07
N VAL A 57 -17.41 -23.75 -13.02
CA VAL A 57 -16.58 -24.93 -12.76
C VAL A 57 -17.43 -26.07 -12.24
N GLU A 58 -16.92 -27.28 -12.40
CA GLU A 58 -17.42 -28.53 -11.84
C GLU A 58 -16.33 -29.20 -10.98
N PRO A 59 -16.68 -30.17 -10.12
CA PRO A 59 -15.67 -30.95 -9.41
C PRO A 59 -14.65 -31.56 -10.38
N SER A 60 -13.37 -31.44 -10.04
CA SER A 60 -12.18 -31.79 -10.84
C SER A 60 -11.72 -30.74 -11.86
N ASP A 61 -12.39 -29.60 -11.97
CA ASP A 61 -11.89 -28.47 -12.77
C ASP A 61 -10.79 -27.69 -12.04
N TRP A 62 -10.03 -26.93 -12.83
CA TRP A 62 -9.10 -25.91 -12.35
C TRP A 62 -9.65 -24.51 -12.62
N MET A 63 -9.59 -23.65 -11.61
CA MET A 63 -9.91 -22.23 -11.71
C MET A 63 -8.66 -21.40 -11.43
N GLU A 64 -8.33 -20.47 -12.32
CA GLU A 64 -7.31 -19.45 -12.10
C GLU A 64 -7.94 -18.24 -11.41
N ILE A 65 -7.25 -17.73 -10.39
CA ILE A 65 -7.62 -16.54 -9.64
C ILE A 65 -6.54 -15.51 -9.86
N ILE A 66 -6.91 -14.29 -10.24
CA ILE A 66 -5.99 -13.21 -10.54
C ILE A 66 -6.40 -11.97 -9.76
N ALA A 67 -5.46 -11.34 -9.06
CA ALA A 67 -5.68 -10.08 -8.36
C ALA A 67 -4.54 -9.09 -8.63
N GLU A 68 -4.86 -7.81 -8.79
CA GLU A 68 -3.88 -6.73 -8.81
C GLU A 68 -3.92 -6.00 -7.48
N VAL A 69 -2.78 -5.90 -6.80
CA VAL A 69 -2.68 -5.37 -5.44
C VAL A 69 -1.54 -4.35 -5.36
N GLU A 70 -1.76 -3.27 -4.64
CA GLU A 70 -0.81 -2.19 -4.39
C GLU A 70 -0.76 -1.84 -2.90
N ASP A 71 0.42 -1.71 -2.31
CA ASP A 71 0.66 -1.26 -0.95
C ASP A 71 1.99 -0.50 -0.85
N LYS A 72 2.01 0.61 -0.08
CA LYS A 72 3.19 1.47 0.02
C LYS A 72 4.33 0.87 0.87
N TYR A 73 3.99 0.00 1.82
CA TYR A 73 4.92 -0.70 2.71
C TYR A 73 5.34 -2.06 2.15
N GLY A 74 4.55 -2.62 1.24
CA GLY A 74 4.79 -3.93 0.61
C GLY A 74 3.69 -4.92 0.97
N VAL A 75 3.37 -5.79 0.01
CA VAL A 75 2.35 -6.82 0.10
C VAL A 75 3.02 -8.12 0.55
N LYS A 76 2.72 -8.53 1.78
CA LYS A 76 3.27 -9.73 2.41
C LYS A 76 2.65 -11.01 1.86
N SER A 77 1.33 -11.01 1.66
CA SER A 77 0.62 -12.18 1.16
C SER A 77 -0.72 -11.81 0.54
N VAL A 78 -1.10 -12.54 -0.51
CA VAL A 78 -2.43 -12.49 -1.11
C VAL A 78 -3.01 -13.90 -1.16
N PHE A 79 -4.25 -14.07 -0.75
CA PHE A 79 -4.97 -15.34 -0.85
C PHE A 79 -6.44 -15.12 -1.23
N ALA A 80 -7.08 -16.13 -1.78
CA ALA A 80 -8.50 -16.15 -2.04
C ALA A 80 -9.21 -17.08 -1.04
N ASP A 81 -10.25 -16.59 -0.39
CA ASP A 81 -11.18 -17.39 0.40
C ASP A 81 -12.34 -17.83 -0.51
N MET A 82 -12.38 -19.12 -0.83
CA MET A 82 -13.36 -19.72 -1.73
C MET A 82 -14.63 -20.06 -0.96
N ALA A 83 -15.39 -19.03 -0.55
CA ALA A 83 -16.63 -19.14 0.22
C ALA A 83 -16.50 -19.97 1.51
N SER A 84 -15.38 -19.81 2.23
CA SER A 84 -15.01 -20.54 3.44
C SER A 84 -14.84 -22.06 3.25
N ILE A 85 -14.76 -22.53 2.01
CA ILE A 85 -14.43 -23.92 1.67
C ILE A 85 -12.92 -24.12 1.79
N GLU A 86 -12.15 -23.23 1.17
CA GLU A 86 -10.70 -23.35 1.06
C GLU A 86 -10.05 -21.97 0.91
N LYS A 87 -8.79 -21.87 1.39
CA LYS A 87 -7.94 -20.70 1.14
C LYS A 87 -6.87 -21.03 0.13
N VAL A 88 -6.86 -20.32 -0.98
CA VAL A 88 -5.91 -20.50 -2.08
C VAL A 88 -4.89 -19.40 -2.03
N GLU A 89 -3.62 -19.75 -1.85
CA GLU A 89 -2.53 -18.77 -1.87
C GLU A 89 -2.28 -18.28 -3.31
N LEU A 90 -2.15 -16.96 -3.48
CA LEU A 90 -1.76 -16.36 -4.74
C LEU A 90 -0.27 -16.01 -4.68
N LYS A 91 0.43 -16.19 -5.81
CA LYS A 91 1.86 -15.85 -5.97
C LYS A 91 2.02 -14.65 -6.88
N LEU A 92 2.95 -13.77 -6.56
CA LEU A 92 3.33 -12.64 -7.41
C LEU A 92 3.89 -13.17 -8.75
N VAL A 93 3.27 -12.79 -9.86
CA VAL A 93 3.69 -13.19 -11.22
C VAL A 93 4.20 -12.02 -12.06
N TYR A 94 3.85 -10.79 -11.69
CA TYR A 94 4.28 -9.57 -12.39
C TYR A 94 4.28 -8.39 -11.43
N GLY A 95 5.25 -7.48 -11.57
CA GLY A 95 5.44 -6.34 -10.67
C GLY A 95 6.48 -6.61 -9.58
N ASP A 96 6.32 -5.96 -8.44
CA ASP A 96 7.21 -6.05 -7.27
C ASP A 96 6.42 -6.23 -5.98
N GLU A 97 7.10 -6.24 -4.83
CA GLU A 97 6.43 -6.40 -3.53
C GLU A 97 5.45 -5.26 -3.21
N LYS A 98 5.55 -4.08 -3.81
CA LYS A 98 4.66 -2.94 -3.54
C LYS A 98 3.49 -2.86 -4.50
N LYS A 99 3.67 -3.29 -5.75
CA LYS A 99 2.61 -3.30 -6.75
C LYS A 99 2.79 -4.45 -7.70
N GLY A 100 1.77 -5.31 -7.80
CA GLY A 100 1.86 -6.42 -8.70
C GLY A 100 0.57 -7.19 -8.94
N VAL A 101 0.68 -8.10 -9.90
CA VAL A 101 -0.35 -9.06 -10.25
C VAL A 101 -0.03 -10.39 -9.57
N TRP A 102 -0.99 -10.88 -8.82
CA TRP A 102 -0.95 -12.10 -8.03
C TRP A 102 -1.85 -13.15 -8.66
N LYS A 103 -1.36 -14.39 -8.77
CA LYS A 103 -2.10 -15.51 -9.36
C LYS A 103 -2.10 -16.74 -8.50
N GLY A 104 -3.24 -17.41 -8.43
CA GLY A 104 -3.45 -18.67 -7.72
C GLY A 104 -4.25 -19.61 -8.60
N LYS A 105 -4.15 -20.91 -8.31
CA LYS A 105 -4.96 -21.93 -8.97
C LYS A 105 -5.68 -22.74 -7.91
N TRP A 106 -7.00 -22.82 -8.05
CA TRP A 106 -7.85 -23.63 -7.21
C TRP A 106 -8.26 -24.89 -7.96
N PHE A 107 -8.11 -26.04 -7.32
CA PHE A 107 -8.65 -27.30 -7.83
C PHE A 107 -9.97 -27.59 -7.13
N VAL A 108 -11.04 -27.72 -7.91
CA VAL A 108 -12.39 -27.76 -7.37
C VAL A 108 -12.69 -29.18 -6.87
N HIS A 109 -12.62 -29.38 -5.55
CA HIS A 109 -12.85 -30.70 -4.97
C HIS A 109 -14.34 -31.03 -4.79
N SER A 110 -15.10 -30.13 -4.16
CA SER A 110 -16.49 -30.39 -3.78
C SER A 110 -17.28 -29.08 -3.76
N ILE A 111 -18.15 -28.92 -4.75
CA ILE A 111 -19.15 -27.86 -4.84
C ILE A 111 -20.50 -28.50 -5.15
N GLU A 112 -21.59 -27.86 -4.73
CA GLU A 112 -22.93 -28.29 -5.11
C GLU A 112 -23.26 -27.76 -6.50
N VAL A 113 -23.71 -28.67 -7.38
CA VAL A 113 -24.08 -28.32 -8.75
C VAL A 113 -25.24 -27.33 -8.74
N GLY A 114 -25.08 -26.23 -9.49
CA GLY A 114 -26.11 -25.19 -9.61
C GLY A 114 -26.09 -24.13 -8.50
N LYS A 115 -25.13 -24.18 -7.57
CA LYS A 115 -24.91 -23.10 -6.61
C LYS A 115 -23.83 -22.12 -7.08
N SER A 116 -23.99 -20.86 -6.67
CA SER A 116 -22.98 -19.82 -6.84
C SER A 116 -22.18 -19.66 -5.55
N TYR A 117 -20.87 -19.48 -5.70
CA TYR A 117 -19.94 -19.27 -4.60
C TYR A 117 -19.17 -17.97 -4.85
N ASN A 118 -19.00 -17.16 -3.79
CA ASN A 118 -18.23 -15.92 -3.89
C ASN A 118 -16.79 -16.18 -3.42
N ALA A 119 -15.82 -15.79 -4.23
CA ALA A 119 -14.42 -15.79 -3.85
C ALA A 119 -14.05 -14.43 -3.26
N THR A 120 -13.53 -14.40 -2.04
CA THR A 120 -13.05 -13.15 -1.42
C THR A 120 -11.53 -13.10 -1.51
N ILE A 121 -10.99 -12.16 -2.28
CA ILE A 121 -9.55 -11.88 -2.30
C ILE A 121 -9.18 -11.12 -1.03
N VAL A 122 -8.13 -11.57 -0.37
CA VAL A 122 -7.57 -10.96 0.83
C VAL A 122 -6.11 -10.66 0.61
N ALA A 123 -5.72 -9.40 0.85
CA ALA A 123 -4.34 -8.94 0.81
C ALA A 123 -3.90 -8.49 2.21
N ILE A 124 -2.67 -8.84 2.58
CA ILE A 124 -2.03 -8.46 3.84
C ILE A 124 -0.70 -7.77 3.51
N ASN A 125 -0.43 -6.61 4.11
CA ASN A 125 0.88 -5.94 3.99
C ASN A 125 1.88 -6.37 5.07
N GLU A 126 3.11 -5.92 4.93
CA GLU A 126 4.20 -6.20 5.89
C GLU A 126 3.89 -5.71 7.32
N GLU A 127 3.07 -4.66 7.45
CA GLU A 127 2.61 -4.12 8.73
C GLU A 127 1.41 -4.90 9.32
N GLY A 128 0.98 -5.98 8.68
CA GLY A 128 -0.11 -6.84 9.12
C GLY A 128 -1.52 -6.24 8.92
N LYS A 129 -1.65 -5.14 8.18
CA LYS A 129 -2.95 -4.58 7.78
C LYS A 129 -3.52 -5.35 6.61
N LEU A 130 -4.84 -5.43 6.57
CA LEU A 130 -5.57 -6.32 5.69
C LEU A 130 -6.61 -5.55 4.89
N ALA A 131 -6.80 -5.96 3.64
CA ALA A 131 -7.87 -5.52 2.76
C ALA A 131 -8.54 -6.72 2.11
N ALA A 132 -9.85 -6.63 1.85
CA ALA A 132 -10.61 -7.70 1.23
C ALA A 132 -11.51 -7.17 0.11
N LEU A 133 -11.66 -7.94 -0.97
CA LEU A 133 -12.52 -7.66 -2.11
C LEU A 133 -13.27 -8.94 -2.49
N MET A 134 -14.59 -8.83 -2.64
CA MET A 134 -15.49 -9.93 -3.05
C MET A 134 -15.78 -9.86 -4.54
#